data_AF-A0A2N3HYY7-F1
#
_entry.id   AF-A0A2N3HYY7-F1
#
_cell.length_a   1.000
_cell.length_b   1.000
_cell.length_c   1.000
_cell.angle_alpha   90.00
_cell.angle_beta   90.00
_cell.angle_gamma   90.00
#
_symmetry.space_group_name_H-M   'P 1'
#
loop_
_entity.id
_entity.type
_entity.pdbx_description
1 polymer ?
#
loop_
_entity_poly.entity_id
_entity_poly.type
_entity_poly.pdbx_seq_one_letter_code
_entity_poly.pdbx_strand_id
1 'polypeptide(L)'
;MSIYRYIYFTILSVYKRFSRDPQINIFAVGFFSLIIIFFILSLVGMYQYYISHIYKFNPVFMIVLGGTIILFNTFYFLFGNNRQEKYYDVFCRQKNKFASILVGVFIVFVFLFMAWVATKSREKNLLERHNKTELRIK
;
A
#
# COMPACT_ATOMS: atom_id res chain seq x y z
N MET A 1 -19.27 3.79 3.99
CA MET A 1 -18.10 4.43 3.36
C MET A 1 -17.15 3.31 2.90
N SER A 2 -16.52 3.38 1.73
CA SER A 2 -15.59 2.32 1.30
C SER A 2 -14.30 2.33 2.13
N ILE A 3 -13.65 1.17 2.28
CA ILE A 3 -12.45 1.01 3.10
C ILE A 3 -11.31 1.93 2.66
N TYR A 4 -11.10 2.10 1.34
CA TYR A 4 -10.05 2.96 0.81
C TYR A 4 -10.27 4.43 1.17
N ARG A 5 -11.52 4.93 1.09
CA ARG A 5 -11.87 6.29 1.50
C ARG A 5 -11.68 6.46 3.00
N TYR A 6 -12.02 5.45 3.79
CA TYR A 6 -11.85 5.47 5.23
C TYR A 6 -10.36 5.60 5.63
N ILE A 7 -9.48 4.83 4.99
CA ILE A 7 -8.03 4.91 5.21
C ILE A 7 -7.51 6.31 4.82
N TYR A 8 -7.87 6.80 3.62
CA TYR A 8 -7.49 8.13 3.15
C TYR A 8 -7.93 9.24 4.10
N PHE A 9 -9.19 9.23 4.54
CA PHE A 9 -9.70 10.27 5.43
C PHE A 9 -9.17 10.16 6.86
N THR A 10 -8.81 8.95 7.30
CA THR A 10 -8.10 8.79 8.57
C THR A 10 -6.74 9.48 8.50
N ILE A 11 -5.97 9.23 7.43
CA ILE A 11 -4.69 9.90 7.16
C ILE A 11 -4.89 11.42 7.07
N LEU A 12 -5.85 11.89 6.26
CA LEU A 12 -6.15 13.30 6.11
C LEU A 12 -6.53 13.97 7.45
N SER A 13 -7.27 13.26 8.31
CA SER A 13 -7.68 13.78 9.62
C SER A 13 -6.50 13.97 10.59
N VAL A 14 -5.45 13.15 10.44
CA VAL A 14 -4.20 13.33 11.20
C VAL A 14 -3.51 14.59 10.71
N TYR A 15 -3.33 14.74 9.39
CA TYR A 15 -2.65 15.92 8.83
C TYR A 15 -3.39 17.23 9.11
N LYS A 16 -4.72 17.28 8.94
CA LYS A 16 -5.55 18.46 9.27
C LYS A 16 -5.47 18.87 10.73
N ARG A 17 -5.03 17.99 11.64
CA ARG A 17 -4.78 18.33 13.04
C ARG A 17 -3.48 19.13 13.22
N PHE A 18 -2.51 18.97 12.33
CA PHE A 18 -1.18 19.58 12.41
C PHE A 18 -0.99 20.80 11.50
N SER A 19 -1.70 20.90 10.37
CA SER A 19 -1.68 22.09 9.52
C SER A 19 -3.08 22.38 8.93
N ARG A 20 -3.37 23.67 8.72
CA ARG A 20 -4.59 24.17 8.08
C ARG A 20 -4.39 24.50 6.60
N ASP A 21 -3.23 24.18 6.03
CA ASP A 21 -2.90 24.55 4.65
C ASP A 21 -3.79 23.82 3.63
N PRO A 22 -4.24 24.52 2.58
CA PRO A 22 -5.04 23.91 1.51
C PRO A 22 -4.24 22.85 0.72
N GLN A 23 -2.91 22.92 0.74
CA GLN A 23 -2.03 21.94 0.09
C GLN A 23 -1.93 20.61 0.84
N ILE A 24 -2.49 20.50 2.05
CA ILE A 24 -2.37 19.31 2.88
C ILE A 24 -3.02 18.06 2.27
N ASN A 25 -4.01 18.26 1.38
CA ASN A 25 -4.60 17.19 0.59
C ASN A 25 -3.55 16.51 -0.31
N ILE A 26 -2.58 17.25 -0.86
CA ILE A 26 -1.52 16.70 -1.71
C ILE A 26 -0.62 15.77 -0.91
N PHE A 27 -0.29 16.12 0.34
CA PHE A 27 0.49 15.26 1.24
C PHE A 27 -0.29 14.00 1.65
N ALA A 28 -1.58 14.14 1.98
CA ALA A 28 -2.42 12.99 2.32
C ALA A 28 -2.58 12.03 1.13
N VAL A 29 -2.75 12.58 -0.08
CA VAL A 29 -2.75 11.85 -1.35
C VAL A 29 -1.44 11.09 -1.52
N GLY A 30 -0.30 11.78 -1.43
CA GLY A 30 1.02 11.17 -1.65
C GLY A 30 1.30 10.05 -0.68
N PHE A 31 1.01 10.25 0.61
CA PHE A 31 1.20 9.22 1.63
C PHE A 31 0.27 8.01 1.42
N PHE A 32 -0.99 8.25 1.08
CA PHE A 32 -1.94 7.18 0.76
C PHE A 32 -1.50 6.35 -0.45
N SER A 33 -1.06 7.01 -1.52
CA SER A 33 -0.52 6.35 -2.71
C SER A 33 0.69 5.49 -2.38
N LEU A 34 1.61 5.98 -1.52
CA LEU A 34 2.78 5.22 -1.08
C LEU A 34 2.39 3.94 -0.34
N ILE A 35 1.41 4.01 0.58
CA ILE A 35 0.89 2.83 1.29
C ILE A 35 0.35 1.79 0.31
N ILE A 36 -0.44 2.21 -0.69
CA ILE A 36 -0.99 1.30 -1.70
C ILE A 36 0.13 0.65 -2.51
N ILE A 37 1.12 1.43 -2.97
CA ILE A 37 2.24 0.91 -3.74
C ILE A 37 3.01 -0.14 -2.94
N PHE A 38 3.32 0.14 -1.67
CA PHE A 38 4.04 -0.80 -0.81
C PHE A 38 3.23 -2.07 -0.54
N PHE A 39 1.92 -1.95 -0.36
CA PHE A 39 1.04 -3.10 -0.21
C PHE A 39 1.03 -3.98 -1.46
N ILE A 40 0.92 -3.40 -2.67
CA ILE A 40 0.96 -4.13 -3.93
C ILE A 40 2.32 -4.80 -4.14
N LEU A 41 3.43 -4.08 -3.93
CA LEU A 41 4.79 -4.62 -4.07
C LEU A 41 5.02 -5.79 -3.11
N SER A 42 4.52 -5.69 -1.88
CA SER A 42 4.62 -6.77 -0.90
C SER A 42 3.85 -8.02 -1.34
N LEU A 43 2.64 -7.86 -1.89
CA LEU A 43 1.85 -8.98 -2.43
C LEU A 43 2.55 -9.65 -3.61
N VAL A 44 3.10 -8.86 -4.54
CA VAL A 44 3.87 -9.37 -5.68
C VAL A 44 5.12 -10.13 -5.22
N GLY A 45 5.87 -9.57 -4.26
CA GLY A 45 7.05 -10.21 -3.70
C GLY A 45 6.74 -11.52 -2.97
N MET A 46 5.67 -11.56 -2.18
CA MET A 46 5.20 -12.78 -1.53
C MET A 46 4.82 -13.85 -2.55
N TYR A 47 4.12 -13.47 -3.62
CA TYR A 47 3.77 -14.39 -4.69
C TYR A 47 5.01 -14.98 -5.38
N GLN A 48 5.97 -14.13 -5.76
CA GLN A 48 7.24 -14.57 -6.36
C GLN A 48 8.06 -15.49 -5.46
N TYR A 49 7.96 -15.32 -4.13
CA TYR A 49 8.71 -16.14 -3.19
C TYR A 49 8.05 -17.49 -2.91
N TYR A 50 6.72 -17.51 -2.70
CA TYR A 50 6.02 -18.71 -2.22
C TYR A 50 5.23 -19.48 -3.30
N ILE A 51 4.64 -18.78 -4.27
CA ILE A 51 3.60 -19.37 -5.13
C ILE A 51 4.12 -19.66 -6.55
N SER A 52 5.18 -18.99 -6.99
CA SER A 52 5.75 -19.17 -8.33
C SER A 52 6.23 -20.60 -8.62
N HIS A 53 6.54 -21.40 -7.58
CA HIS A 53 6.95 -22.80 -7.74
C HIS A 53 5.77 -23.78 -7.88
N ILE A 54 4.54 -23.37 -7.54
CA ILE A 54 3.39 -24.29 -7.40
C ILE A 54 2.38 -24.14 -8.55
N TYR A 55 2.23 -22.94 -9.13
CA TYR A 55 1.21 -22.69 -10.17
C TYR A 55 1.80 -22.11 -11.45
N LYS A 56 1.48 -22.72 -12.62
CA LYS A 56 1.82 -22.23 -13.97
C LYS A 56 0.95 -21.06 -14.47
N PHE A 57 -0.10 -20.70 -13.71
CA PHE A 57 -0.95 -19.56 -14.05
C PHE A 57 -0.18 -18.26 -13.78
N ASN A 58 -0.43 -17.19 -14.53
CA ASN A 58 0.26 -15.90 -14.38
C ASN A 58 -0.65 -14.86 -13.67
N PRO A 59 -0.97 -15.01 -12.37
CA PRO A 59 -1.83 -14.12 -11.60
C PRO A 59 -1.18 -12.76 -11.35
N VAL A 60 0.10 -12.57 -11.70
CA VAL A 60 0.75 -11.24 -11.72
C VAL A 60 -0.07 -10.29 -12.58
N PHE A 61 -0.60 -10.75 -13.71
CA PHE A 61 -1.46 -9.93 -14.57
C PHE A 61 -2.77 -9.52 -13.88
N MET A 62 -3.37 -10.42 -13.09
CA MET A 62 -4.58 -10.14 -12.31
C MET A 62 -4.31 -9.19 -11.12
N ILE A 63 -3.19 -9.36 -10.42
CA ILE A 63 -2.76 -8.48 -9.33
C ILE A 63 -2.44 -7.08 -9.88
N VAL A 64 -1.76 -7.02 -11.03
CA VAL A 64 -1.48 -5.75 -11.72
C VAL A 64 -2.80 -5.10 -12.15
N LEU A 65 -3.69 -5.78 -12.89
CA LEU A 65 -4.99 -5.22 -13.30
C LEU A 65 -5.85 -4.77 -12.11
N GLY A 66 -5.96 -5.59 -11.07
CA GLY A 66 -6.68 -5.23 -9.85
C GLY A 66 -6.07 -4.01 -9.15
N GLY A 67 -4.74 -3.95 -9.09
CA GLY A 67 -3.98 -2.80 -8.60
C GLY A 67 -4.23 -1.54 -9.42
N THR A 68 -4.22 -1.63 -10.75
CA THR A 68 -4.48 -0.49 -11.65
C THR A 68 -5.91 0.03 -11.51
N ILE A 69 -6.91 -0.85 -11.35
CA ILE A 69 -8.31 -0.45 -11.13
C ILE A 69 -8.46 0.27 -9.79
N ILE A 70 -7.82 -0.22 -8.72
CA ILE A 70 -7.82 0.41 -7.40
C ILE A 70 -7.13 1.78 -7.47
N LEU A 71 -5.98 1.87 -8.15
CA LEU A 71 -5.25 3.11 -8.36
C LEU A 71 -6.09 4.12 -9.16
N PHE A 72 -6.71 3.70 -10.26
CA PHE A 72 -7.54 4.58 -11.09
C PHE A 72 -8.75 5.14 -10.31
N ASN A 73 -9.44 4.27 -9.56
CA ASN A 73 -10.59 4.68 -8.73
C ASN A 73 -10.15 5.62 -7.58
N THR A 74 -8.94 5.39 -7.06
CA THR A 74 -8.30 6.27 -6.09
C THR A 74 -7.99 7.64 -6.71
N PHE A 75 -7.33 7.70 -7.87
CA PHE A 75 -7.03 8.96 -8.56
C PHE A 75 -8.31 9.72 -8.94
N TYR A 76 -9.32 9.03 -9.47
CA TYR A 76 -10.62 9.63 -9.78
C TYR A 76 -11.27 10.29 -8.55
N PHE A 77 -11.14 9.65 -7.38
CA PHE A 77 -11.60 10.21 -6.11
C PHE A 77 -10.71 11.38 -5.63
N LEU A 78 -9.41 11.29 -5.84
CA LEU A 78 -8.42 12.27 -5.39
C LEU A 78 -8.47 13.60 -6.17
N PHE A 79 -8.86 13.57 -7.45
CA PHE A 79 -8.98 14.79 -8.28
C PHE A 79 -10.36 15.47 -8.21
N GLY A 80 -11.33 14.88 -7.52
CA GLY A 80 -12.66 15.46 -7.32
C GLY A 80 -12.78 16.33 -6.05
N ASN A 81 -12.12 17.48 -5.98
CA ASN A 81 -12.03 18.34 -4.78
C ASN A 81 -13.38 18.57 -4.05
N ASN A 82 -14.44 19.00 -4.76
CA ASN A 82 -15.74 19.31 -4.14
C ASN A 82 -16.46 18.09 -3.54
N ARG A 83 -16.10 16.87 -3.98
CA ARG A 83 -16.67 15.64 -3.42
C ARG A 83 -15.95 15.24 -2.13
N GLN A 84 -14.65 15.53 -2.01
CA GLN A 84 -13.86 15.14 -0.84
C GLN A 84 -14.30 15.83 0.43
N GLU A 85 -14.60 17.13 0.38
CA GLU A 85 -15.06 17.87 1.56
C GLU A 85 -16.37 17.31 2.10
N LYS A 86 -17.36 17.08 1.22
CA LYS A 86 -18.64 16.46 1.61
C LYS A 86 -18.44 15.09 2.25
N TYR A 87 -17.57 14.26 1.68
CA TYR A 87 -17.28 12.93 2.24
C TYR A 87 -16.45 13.00 3.53
N TYR A 88 -15.61 14.01 3.70
CA TYR A 88 -14.83 14.23 4.92
C TYR A 88 -15.71 14.64 6.10
N ASP A 89 -16.73 15.47 5.87
CA ASP A 89 -17.69 15.83 6.91
C ASP A 89 -18.50 14.61 7.37
N VAL A 90 -18.92 13.76 6.43
CA VAL A 90 -19.58 12.48 6.75
C VAL A 90 -18.64 11.58 7.54
N PHE A 91 -17.36 11.51 7.16
CA PHE A 91 -16.35 10.76 7.91
C PHE A 91 -16.19 11.29 9.34
N CYS A 92 -16.09 12.60 9.55
CA CYS A 92 -15.92 13.17 10.88
C CYS A 92 -17.10 12.84 11.80
N ARG A 93 -18.32 12.82 11.27
CA ARG A 93 -19.53 12.43 12.01
C ARG A 93 -19.59 10.94 12.35
N GLN A 94 -19.00 10.09 11.51
CA GLN A 94 -19.04 8.63 11.66
C GLN A 94 -17.70 8.04 12.16
N LYS A 95 -16.75 8.90 12.55
CA LYS A 95 -15.39 8.48 12.89
C LYS A 95 -15.40 7.66 14.18
N ASN A 96 -15.07 6.38 14.06
CA ASN A 96 -14.78 5.51 15.19
C ASN A 96 -13.28 5.56 15.56
N LYS A 97 -12.98 5.77 16.85
CA LYS A 97 -11.61 5.77 17.39
C LYS A 97 -10.92 4.42 17.15
N PHE A 98 -11.62 3.30 17.38
CA PHE A 98 -11.05 1.96 17.21
C PHE A 98 -10.64 1.70 15.76
N ALA A 99 -11.51 2.05 14.81
CA ALA A 99 -11.20 1.91 13.39
C ALA A 99 -10.04 2.81 12.94
N SER A 100 -9.87 4.00 13.55
CA SER A 100 -8.69 4.85 13.29
C SER A 100 -7.39 4.21 13.80
N ILE A 101 -7.43 3.54 14.95
CA ILE A 101 -6.29 2.77 15.49
C ILE A 101 -5.97 1.59 14.56
N LEU A 102 -6.98 0.84 14.11
CA LEU A 102 -6.79 -0.25 13.17
C LEU A 102 -6.13 0.20 11.85
N VAL A 103 -6.51 1.38 11.34
CA VAL A 103 -5.83 1.97 10.17
C VAL A 103 -4.35 2.26 10.47
N GLY A 104 -4.04 2.80 11.65
CA GLY A 104 -2.66 3.01 12.08
C GLY A 104 -1.85 1.71 12.14
N VAL A 105 -2.42 0.68 12.77
CA VAL A 105 -1.82 -0.66 12.85
C VAL A 105 -1.62 -1.27 11.46
N PHE A 106 -2.61 -1.14 10.58
CA PHE A 106 -2.52 -1.59 9.19
C PHE A 106 -1.38 -0.90 8.44
N ILE A 107 -1.23 0.42 8.58
CA ILE A 107 -0.15 1.17 7.93
C ILE A 107 1.21 0.65 8.41
N VAL A 108 1.42 0.53 9.74
CA VAL A 108 2.67 -0.01 10.31
C VAL A 108 2.94 -1.42 9.81
N PHE A 109 1.91 -2.27 9.78
CA PHE A 109 2.00 -3.63 9.26
C PHE A 109 2.46 -3.67 7.81
N VAL A 110 1.92 -2.82 6.93
CA VAL A 110 2.34 -2.74 5.51
C VAL A 110 3.83 -2.40 5.39
N PHE A 111 4.35 -1.45 6.17
CA PHE A 111 5.78 -1.11 6.14
C PHE A 111 6.67 -2.23 6.67
N LEU A 112 6.31 -2.84 7.81
CA LEU A 112 7.05 -3.98 8.36
C LEU A 112 7.05 -5.17 7.41
N PHE A 113 5.93 -5.44 6.77
CA PHE A 113 5.79 -6.53 5.83
C PHE A 113 6.61 -6.30 4.56
N MET A 114 6.63 -5.07 4.03
CA MET A 114 7.49 -4.71 2.90
C MET A 114 8.98 -4.87 3.25
N ALA A 115 9.39 -4.43 4.45
CA ALA A 115 10.75 -4.60 4.93
C ALA A 115 11.14 -6.09 5.01
N TRP A 116 10.23 -6.94 5.47
CA TRP A 116 10.41 -8.39 5.54
C TRP A 116 10.53 -9.04 4.15
N VAL A 117 9.69 -8.65 3.18
CA VAL A 117 9.79 -9.11 1.80
C VAL A 117 11.14 -8.71 1.19
N ALA A 118 11.59 -7.48 1.45
CA ALA A 118 12.88 -6.99 0.95
C ALA A 118 14.07 -7.76 1.54
N THR A 119 14.07 -8.07 2.84
CA THR A 119 15.13 -8.88 3.47
C THR A 119 15.14 -10.30 2.93
N LYS A 120 13.99 -10.96 2.80
CA LYS A 120 13.91 -12.32 2.23
C LYS A 120 14.36 -12.38 0.77
N SER A 121 13.99 -11.38 -0.03
CA SER A 121 14.48 -11.27 -1.42
C SER A 121 16.00 -11.11 -1.47
N ARG A 122 16.59 -10.31 -0.58
CA ARG A 122 18.04 -10.13 -0.49
C ARG A 122 18.77 -11.42 -0.10
N GLU A 123 18.27 -12.15 0.90
CA GLU A 123 18.83 -13.44 1.33
C GLU A 123 18.88 -14.44 0.17
N LYS A 124 17.78 -14.58 -0.58
CA LYS A 124 17.71 -15.46 -1.76
C LYS A 124 18.74 -15.07 -2.83
N ASN A 125 18.85 -13.78 -3.15
CA ASN A 125 19.81 -13.30 -4.15
C ASN A 125 21.27 -13.52 -3.75
N LEU A 126 21.59 -13.43 -2.44
CA LEU A 126 22.94 -13.71 -1.93
C LEU A 126 23.28 -15.21 -2.03
N LEU A 127 22.33 -16.08 -1.68
CA LEU A 127 22.48 -17.54 -1.81
C LEU A 127 22.68 -17.98 -3.27
N GLU A 128 21.90 -17.43 -4.21
CA GLU A 128 22.06 -17.72 -5.64
C GLU A 128 23.43 -17.26 -6.19
N ARG A 129 23.95 -16.11 -5.71
CA ARG A 129 25.29 -15.64 -6.08
C ARG A 129 26.40 -16.53 -5.53
N HIS A 130 26.28 -16.98 -4.27
CA HIS A 130 27.26 -17.88 -3.66
C HIS A 130 27.34 -19.21 -4.41
N ASN A 131 26.20 -19.84 -4.70
CA ASN A 131 26.14 -21.09 -5.45
C ASN A 131 26.74 -20.97 -6.87
N LYS A 132 26.48 -19.85 -7.57
CA LYS A 132 27.08 -19.59 -8.89
C LYS A 132 28.61 -19.40 -8.84
N THR A 133 29.14 -18.92 -7.73
CA THR A 133 30.57 -18.70 -7.55
C THR A 133 31.28 -20.03 -7.25
N GLU A 134 30.72 -20.87 -6.38
CA GLU A 134 31.23 -22.22 -6.13
C GLU A 134 31.20 -23.11 -7.39
N LEU A 135 30.14 -23.02 -8.20
CA LEU A 135 30.03 -23.72 -9.48
C LEU A 135 31.07 -23.30 -10.54
N ARG A 136 31.69 -22.13 -10.40
CA ARG A 136 32.78 -21.68 -11.30
C ARG A 136 34.18 -22.05 -10.82
N ILE A 137 34.32 -22.44 -9.55
CA ILE A 137 35.60 -22.78 -8.92
C ILE A 137 35.86 -24.29 -8.97
N LYS A 138 34.83 -25.12 -9.14
CA LYS A 138 34.92 -26.54 -9.49
C LYS A 138 35.02 -26.75 -10.99
#